data_AF-A0A6J4WQ75-F1
#
_entry.id   AF-A0A6J4WQ75-F1
#
_cell.length_a   1.000
_cell.length_b   1.000
_cell.length_c   1.000
_cell.angle_alpha   90.00
_cell.angle_beta   90.00
_cell.angle_gamma   90.00
#
_symmetry.space_group_name_H-M   'P 1'
#
loop_
_entity.id
_entity.type
_entity.pdbx_description
1 polymer ?
#
loop_
_entity_poly.entity_id
_entity_poly.type
_entity_poly.pdbx_seq_one_letter_code
_entity_poly.pdbx_strand_id
1 'polypeptide(L)'
;MKSTIKVFQVLETLCEGKAAGVTELSNQLGIKPSSMHRFLAVLTKLGYVQKNADSGKYFATLKIFQLGVSVRNKLSLISIARPNMEELGEMLKETVNIAVFSQNSAVLIDRVQSPATLPTNIIVGQHLPAYCTAFGKIFLAAMSTKELNRYLKTVTLKPLTAQTITRNQALREELRKISKDGFAIDNRELDDNIRCLSSPIRDETALRETYSAMVRKVEAFDPAAQLAGVLLQEMIPLDGVETIIGILADSDFDPAVVFDLGGIFVELLKDSTLQLSPVNREEARRMIVELKGYRLLDGFRGEPRTDIDALVTAIVQVGQLAQNFSGLIAALDINPLIVLPAGQGVVAADILIEMSPAAHPANKF
;
A
#
# COMPACT_ATOMS: atom_id res chain seq x y z
N MET A 1 9.38 1.16 24.87
CA MET A 1 8.05 1.57 24.36
C MET A 1 7.63 2.98 24.76
N LYS A 2 7.43 3.31 26.05
CA LYS A 2 6.91 4.65 26.45
C LYS A 2 7.74 5.84 25.93
N SER A 3 9.06 5.71 25.84
CA SER A 3 9.92 6.79 25.29
C SER A 3 9.80 6.95 23.77
N THR A 4 9.54 5.88 23.03
CA THR A 4 9.41 5.91 21.56
C THR A 4 8.11 6.59 21.16
N ILE A 5 7.01 6.28 21.86
CA ILE A 5 5.70 6.95 21.66
C ILE A 5 5.86 8.47 21.79
N LYS A 6 6.55 8.93 22.83
CA LYS A 6 6.78 10.37 23.05
C LYS A 6 7.60 11.04 21.95
N VAL A 7 8.52 10.32 21.30
CA VAL A 7 9.27 10.87 20.16
C VAL A 7 8.35 11.12 18.97
N PHE A 8 7.47 10.17 18.66
CA PHE A 8 6.49 10.32 17.58
C PHE A 8 5.48 11.43 17.87
N GLN A 9 4.98 11.53 19.12
CA GLN A 9 4.10 12.63 19.53
C GLN A 9 4.73 14.02 19.34
N VAL A 10 6.03 14.15 19.65
CA VAL A 10 6.78 15.40 19.40
C VAL A 10 6.85 15.71 17.91
N LEU A 11 7.12 14.69 17.07
CA LEU A 11 7.18 14.85 15.63
C LEU A 11 5.82 15.25 15.03
N GLU A 12 4.75 14.55 15.41
CA GLU A 12 3.37 14.83 14.98
C GLU A 12 2.97 16.27 15.35
N THR A 13 3.26 16.69 16.58
CA THR A 13 2.97 18.06 17.04
C THR A 13 3.70 19.12 16.21
N LEU A 14 4.95 18.84 15.80
CA LEU A 14 5.73 19.73 14.94
C LEU A 14 5.28 19.74 13.48
N CYS A 15 4.60 18.68 13.02
CA CYS A 15 4.00 18.61 11.68
C CYS A 15 2.66 19.36 11.61
N GLU A 16 1.87 19.33 12.69
CA GLU A 16 0.58 20.02 12.79
C GLU A 16 0.73 21.52 13.08
N GLY A 17 1.79 21.89 13.81
CA GLY A 17 2.02 23.26 14.29
C GLY A 17 3.03 24.06 13.48
N LYS A 18 3.24 25.31 13.92
CA LYS A 18 4.38 26.14 13.48
C LYS A 18 5.64 25.75 14.24
N ALA A 19 6.79 26.31 13.83
CA ALA A 19 8.05 26.11 14.55
C ALA A 19 7.88 26.42 16.05
N ALA A 20 8.33 25.51 16.93
CA ALA A 20 8.10 25.57 18.37
C ALA A 20 9.38 25.41 19.19
N GLY A 21 9.41 26.05 20.36
CA GLY A 21 10.53 25.94 21.31
C GLY A 21 10.43 24.73 22.23
N VAL A 22 11.53 24.39 22.92
CA VAL A 22 11.56 23.25 23.86
C VAL A 22 10.56 23.43 25.00
N THR A 23 10.46 24.64 25.57
CA THR A 23 9.53 24.94 26.66
C THR A 23 8.08 24.81 26.23
N GLU A 24 7.75 25.28 25.03
CA GLU A 24 6.42 25.23 24.44
C GLU A 24 5.97 23.78 24.21
N LEU A 25 6.81 22.98 23.54
CA LEU A 25 6.55 21.55 23.33
C LEU A 25 6.48 20.75 24.64
N SER A 26 7.31 21.11 25.63
CA SER A 26 7.33 20.46 26.95
C SER A 26 6.02 20.67 27.70
N ASN A 27 5.50 21.90 27.67
CA ASN A 27 4.24 22.26 28.30
C ASN A 27 3.04 21.61 27.58
N GLN A 28 3.03 21.63 26.25
CA GLN A 28 1.94 21.07 25.45
C GLN A 28 1.82 19.54 25.62
N LEU A 29 2.95 18.83 25.67
CA LEU A 29 2.96 17.37 25.72
C LEU A 29 3.19 16.78 27.12
N GLY A 30 3.36 17.62 28.15
CA GLY A 30 3.66 17.17 29.51
C GLY A 30 4.99 16.40 29.61
N ILE A 31 5.99 16.78 28.82
CA ILE A 31 7.31 16.13 28.76
C ILE A 31 8.34 17.02 29.45
N LYS A 32 9.21 16.44 30.29
CA LYS A 32 10.29 17.21 30.94
C LYS A 32 11.26 17.80 29.90
N PRO A 33 11.74 19.05 30.07
CA PRO A 33 12.64 19.69 29.10
C PRO A 33 13.88 18.87 28.75
N SER A 34 14.49 18.18 29.71
CA SER A 34 15.64 17.30 29.48
C SER A 34 15.34 16.15 28.53
N SER A 35 14.14 15.57 28.59
CA SER A 35 13.70 14.52 27.68
C SER A 35 13.34 15.07 26.30
N MET A 36 12.71 16.25 26.25
CA MET A 36 12.38 16.95 25.01
C MET A 36 13.63 17.27 24.19
N HIS A 37 14.69 17.80 24.83
CA HIS A 37 15.99 18.01 24.17
C HIS A 37 16.55 16.73 23.55
N ARG A 38 16.46 15.61 24.27
CA ARG A 38 16.94 14.31 23.77
C ARG A 38 16.12 13.81 22.57
N PHE A 39 14.80 14.00 22.59
CA PHE A 39 13.93 13.59 21.48
C PHE A 39 14.17 14.45 20.24
N LEU A 40 14.25 15.77 20.41
CA LEU A 40 14.58 16.69 19.31
C LEU A 40 15.97 16.41 18.74
N ALA A 41 16.97 16.10 19.58
CA ALA A 41 18.29 15.72 19.09
C ALA A 41 18.26 14.46 18.21
N VAL A 42 17.46 13.45 18.57
CA VAL A 42 17.28 12.24 17.75
C VAL A 42 16.56 12.57 16.45
N LEU A 43 15.45 13.33 16.50
CA LEU A 43 14.69 13.72 15.31
C LEU A 43 15.52 14.59 14.36
N THR A 44 16.37 15.47 14.90
CA THR A 44 17.32 16.27 14.11
C THR A 44 18.43 15.43 13.52
N LYS A 45 19.02 14.49 14.28
CA LYS A 45 20.02 13.56 13.75
C LYS A 45 19.46 12.70 12.61
N LEU A 46 18.19 12.30 12.70
CA LEU A 46 17.50 11.54 11.65
C LEU A 46 16.98 12.43 10.51
N GLY A 47 17.13 13.74 10.58
CA GLY A 47 16.71 14.69 9.55
C GLY A 47 15.21 14.94 9.47
N TYR A 48 14.42 14.51 10.47
CA TYR A 48 12.97 14.75 10.53
C TYR A 48 12.60 16.15 11.02
N VAL A 49 13.47 16.74 11.84
CA VAL A 49 13.24 18.06 12.47
C VAL A 49 14.50 18.90 12.37
N GLN A 50 14.37 20.19 12.08
CA GLN A 50 15.50 21.12 12.07
C GLN A 50 15.30 22.23 13.10
N LYS A 51 16.40 22.71 13.69
CA LYS A 51 16.40 23.89 14.57
C LYS A 51 16.74 25.12 13.74
N ASN A 52 15.88 26.14 13.79
CA ASN A 52 16.18 27.45 13.25
C ASN A 52 17.25 28.14 14.12
N ALA A 53 18.32 28.63 13.49
CA ALA A 53 19.47 29.19 14.19
C ALA A 53 19.15 30.50 14.93
N ASP A 54 18.30 31.35 14.34
CA ASP A 54 18.00 32.69 14.84
C ASP A 54 16.98 32.66 15.97
N SER A 55 15.92 31.86 15.82
CA SER A 55 14.82 31.77 16.80
C SER A 55 15.00 30.66 17.84
N GLY A 56 15.92 29.72 17.59
CA GLY A 56 16.11 28.53 18.41
C GLY A 56 14.95 27.54 18.38
N LYS A 57 13.91 27.79 17.57
CA LYS A 57 12.72 26.95 17.43
C LYS A 57 12.94 25.78 16.48
N TYR A 58 12.21 24.70 16.70
CA TYR A 58 12.29 23.47 15.90
C TYR A 58 11.09 23.38 14.96
N PHE A 59 11.29 22.84 13.75
CA PHE A 59 10.23 22.61 12.75
C PHE A 59 10.46 21.30 11.99
N ALA A 60 9.37 20.67 11.54
CA ALA A 60 9.45 19.46 10.71
C ALA A 60 10.05 19.78 9.33
N THR A 61 10.88 18.88 8.81
CA THR A 61 11.55 19.07 7.50
C THR A 61 10.73 18.46 6.35
N LEU A 62 11.13 18.76 5.11
CA LEU A 62 10.56 18.16 3.89
C LEU A 62 10.70 16.63 3.82
N LYS A 63 11.52 16.01 4.68
CA LYS A 63 11.64 14.56 4.75
C LYS A 63 10.30 13.88 5.04
N ILE A 64 9.44 14.51 5.84
CA ILE A 64 8.10 13.99 6.14
C ILE A 64 7.25 13.96 4.86
N PHE A 65 7.32 15.00 4.04
CA PHE A 65 6.63 15.06 2.76
C PHE A 65 7.12 13.96 1.80
N GLN A 66 8.44 13.75 1.70
CA GLN A 66 9.02 12.70 0.84
C GLN A 66 8.51 11.30 1.22
N LEU A 67 8.41 11.01 2.52
CA LEU A 67 7.85 9.74 2.99
C LEU A 67 6.35 9.64 2.69
N GLY A 68 5.61 10.73 2.88
CA GLY A 68 4.19 10.79 2.53
C GLY A 68 3.93 10.53 1.05
N VAL A 69 4.74 11.13 0.16
CA VAL A 69 4.68 10.87 -1.29
C VAL A 69 4.99 9.40 -1.59
N SER A 70 6.00 8.82 -0.93
CA SER A 70 6.37 7.42 -1.14
C SER A 70 5.25 6.44 -0.74
N VAL A 71 4.54 6.73 0.36
CA VAL A 71 3.35 5.96 0.76
C VAL A 71 2.21 6.16 -0.24
N ARG A 72 1.97 7.40 -0.67
CA ARG A 72 0.92 7.74 -1.64
C ARG A 72 1.10 7.02 -2.97
N ASN A 73 2.34 6.94 -3.49
CA ASN A 73 2.62 6.26 -4.77
C ASN A 73 2.35 4.74 -4.73
N LYS A 74 2.34 4.13 -3.53
CA LYS A 74 1.95 2.71 -3.36
C LYS A 74 0.43 2.51 -3.35
N LEU A 75 -0.35 3.58 -3.20
CA LEU A 75 -1.81 3.53 -3.29
C LEU A 75 -2.23 3.71 -4.76
N SER A 76 -2.11 2.63 -5.55
CA SER A 76 -2.56 2.58 -6.97
C SER A 76 -3.99 3.11 -7.17
N LEU A 77 -4.83 2.97 -6.14
CA LEU A 77 -6.17 3.52 -6.08
C LEU A 77 -6.25 5.03 -6.35
N ILE A 78 -5.29 5.84 -5.89
CA ILE A 78 -5.33 7.31 -6.08
C ILE A 78 -5.12 7.65 -7.55
N SER A 79 -4.12 7.06 -8.19
CA SER A 79 -3.87 7.27 -9.63
C SER A 79 -5.04 6.83 -10.51
N ILE A 80 -5.77 5.79 -10.10
CA ILE A 80 -6.95 5.29 -10.82
C ILE A 80 -8.16 6.18 -10.54
N ALA A 81 -8.37 6.59 -9.29
CA ALA A 81 -9.55 7.36 -8.89
C ALA A 81 -9.49 8.82 -9.38
N ARG A 82 -8.30 9.43 -9.42
CA ARG A 82 -8.14 10.87 -9.67
C ARG A 82 -8.86 11.37 -10.93
N PRO A 83 -8.67 10.78 -12.13
CA PRO A 83 -9.35 11.26 -13.33
C PRO A 83 -10.87 11.16 -13.24
N ASN A 84 -11.38 10.08 -12.64
CA ASN A 84 -12.81 9.85 -12.44
C ASN A 84 -13.42 10.85 -11.42
N MET A 85 -12.67 11.20 -10.38
CA MET A 85 -13.07 12.21 -9.41
C MET A 85 -13.11 13.61 -10.02
N GLU A 86 -12.17 13.94 -10.91
CA GLU A 86 -12.14 15.21 -11.64
C GLU A 86 -13.36 15.33 -12.57
N GLU A 87 -13.63 14.30 -13.37
CA GLU A 87 -14.82 14.22 -14.22
C GLU A 87 -16.12 14.36 -13.41
N LEU A 88 -16.24 13.62 -12.29
CA LEU A 88 -17.42 13.68 -11.42
C LEU A 88 -17.59 15.06 -10.77
N GLY A 89 -16.49 15.67 -10.31
CA GLY A 89 -16.49 17.00 -9.71
C GLY A 89 -16.88 18.09 -10.72
N GLU A 90 -16.41 17.97 -11.96
CA GLU A 90 -16.79 18.87 -13.04
C GLU A 90 -18.25 18.73 -13.45
N MET A 91 -18.77 17.49 -13.51
CA MET A 91 -20.15 17.21 -13.86
C MET A 91 -21.13 17.70 -12.78
N LEU A 92 -20.86 17.38 -11.51
CA LEU A 92 -21.76 17.70 -10.40
C LEU A 92 -21.58 19.11 -9.85
N LYS A 93 -20.44 19.76 -10.16
CA LYS A 93 -20.00 21.01 -9.51
C LYS A 93 -19.86 20.88 -7.98
N GLU A 94 -19.69 19.66 -7.49
CA GLU A 94 -19.55 19.33 -6.08
C GLU A 94 -18.12 18.88 -5.74
N THR A 95 -17.76 18.95 -4.47
CA THR A 95 -16.46 18.42 -4.02
C THR A 95 -16.52 16.89 -3.92
N VAL A 96 -15.58 16.20 -4.58
CA VAL A 96 -15.46 14.74 -4.56
C VAL A 96 -14.35 14.30 -3.62
N ASN A 97 -14.67 13.34 -2.76
CA ASN A 97 -13.78 12.81 -1.73
C ASN A 97 -13.62 11.29 -1.93
N ILE A 98 -12.42 10.77 -1.72
CA ILE A 98 -12.16 9.33 -1.62
C ILE A 98 -11.44 9.02 -0.31
N ALA A 99 -11.88 7.96 0.34
CA ALA A 99 -11.40 7.57 1.67
C ALA A 99 -11.13 6.06 1.73
N VAL A 100 -10.35 5.66 2.73
CA VAL A 100 -10.15 4.26 3.12
C VAL A 100 -10.50 4.09 4.59
N PHE A 101 -10.78 2.86 5.01
CA PHE A 101 -10.98 2.55 6.42
C PHE A 101 -9.66 2.17 7.09
N SER A 102 -9.27 2.89 8.14
CA SER A 102 -8.06 2.59 8.91
C SER A 102 -8.24 2.97 10.37
N GLN A 103 -7.74 2.13 11.27
CA GLN A 103 -7.74 2.36 12.72
C GLN A 103 -9.11 2.82 13.30
N ASN A 104 -10.19 2.14 12.93
CA ASN A 104 -11.57 2.49 13.35
C ASN A 104 -12.06 3.87 12.89
N SER A 105 -11.50 4.42 11.82
CA SER A 105 -11.88 5.72 11.26
C SER A 105 -11.82 5.68 9.75
N ALA A 106 -12.50 6.63 9.11
CA ALA A 106 -12.34 6.86 7.70
C ALA A 106 -11.22 7.88 7.47
N VAL A 107 -10.21 7.51 6.68
CA VAL A 107 -9.07 8.35 6.34
C VAL A 107 -9.24 8.86 4.92
N LEU A 108 -9.30 10.18 4.76
CA LEU A 108 -9.38 10.79 3.42
C LEU A 108 -8.03 10.63 2.70
N ILE A 109 -8.00 9.99 1.54
CA ILE A 109 -6.75 9.73 0.80
C ILE A 109 -6.57 10.65 -0.41
N ASP A 110 -7.67 11.16 -0.98
CA ASP A 110 -7.63 12.20 -2.00
C ASP A 110 -8.93 13.01 -2.06
N ARG A 111 -8.86 14.19 -2.69
CA ARG A 111 -9.96 15.15 -2.82
C ARG A 111 -9.81 15.99 -4.10
N VAL A 112 -10.93 16.15 -4.79
CA VAL A 112 -11.11 17.13 -5.87
C VAL A 112 -12.09 18.19 -5.36
N GLN A 113 -11.58 19.38 -5.07
CA GLN A 113 -12.37 20.47 -4.51
C GLN A 113 -13.05 21.27 -5.62
N SER A 114 -14.37 21.45 -5.50
CA SER A 114 -15.13 22.35 -6.37
C SER A 114 -15.14 23.77 -5.78
N PRO A 115 -14.82 24.81 -6.57
CA PRO A 115 -14.91 26.21 -6.14
C PRO A 115 -16.34 26.69 -5.90
N ALA A 116 -17.35 25.93 -6.37
CA ALA A 116 -18.76 26.25 -6.16
C ALA A 116 -19.31 25.77 -4.79
N THR A 117 -18.50 25.06 -4.00
CA THR A 117 -18.92 24.47 -2.72
C THR A 117 -18.41 25.25 -1.51
N LEU A 118 -19.11 25.11 -0.38
CA LEU A 118 -18.65 25.67 0.88
C LEU A 118 -17.28 25.07 1.27
N PRO A 119 -16.28 25.89 1.66
CA PRO A 119 -15.01 25.38 2.13
C PRO A 119 -15.23 24.59 3.42
N THR A 120 -14.85 23.31 3.40
CA THR A 120 -14.85 22.46 4.59
C THR A 120 -13.46 22.41 5.18
N ASN A 121 -13.33 22.27 6.50
CA ASN A 121 -12.03 22.04 7.16
C ASN A 121 -11.52 20.59 7.02
N ILE A 122 -12.08 19.81 6.08
CA ILE A 122 -11.70 18.42 5.85
C ILE A 122 -10.50 18.36 4.90
N ILE A 123 -9.39 17.79 5.37
CA ILE A 123 -8.11 17.71 4.63
C ILE A 123 -7.70 16.27 4.33
N VAL A 124 -6.88 16.09 3.29
CA VAL A 124 -6.28 14.79 2.95
C VAL A 124 -5.39 14.32 4.11
N GLY A 125 -5.49 13.04 4.46
CA GLY A 125 -4.83 12.41 5.61
C GLY A 125 -5.60 12.50 6.92
N GLN A 126 -6.69 13.27 6.98
CA GLN A 126 -7.49 13.41 8.20
C GLN A 126 -8.27 12.13 8.51
N HIS A 127 -8.25 11.74 9.78
CA HIS A 127 -9.09 10.70 10.34
C HIS A 127 -10.45 11.29 10.73
N LEU A 128 -11.52 10.78 10.11
CA LEU A 128 -12.89 11.22 10.35
C LEU A 128 -13.71 10.11 11.02
N PRO A 129 -14.67 10.45 11.90
CA PRO A 129 -15.48 9.45 12.56
C PRO A 129 -16.36 8.69 11.57
N ALA A 130 -16.23 7.36 11.55
CA ALA A 130 -16.90 6.56 10.55
C ALA A 130 -18.43 6.49 10.76
N TYR A 131 -18.91 6.66 11.99
CA TYR A 131 -20.33 6.52 12.31
C TYR A 131 -21.22 7.66 11.81
N CYS A 132 -20.64 8.83 11.50
CA CYS A 132 -21.38 10.04 11.13
C CYS A 132 -20.91 10.65 9.80
N THR A 133 -20.15 9.89 9.00
CA THR A 133 -19.71 10.29 7.66
C THR A 133 -20.30 9.35 6.63
N ALA A 134 -20.63 9.83 5.43
CA ALA A 134 -21.25 9.01 4.40
C ALA A 134 -20.35 7.81 4.01
N PHE A 135 -19.09 8.07 3.64
CA PHE A 135 -18.11 7.02 3.35
C PHE A 135 -17.77 6.15 4.56
N GLY A 136 -17.79 6.72 5.77
CA GLY A 136 -17.59 5.97 7.01
C GLY A 136 -18.67 4.92 7.22
N LYS A 137 -19.93 5.31 7.05
CA LYS A 137 -21.08 4.42 7.18
C LYS A 137 -21.08 3.34 6.07
N ILE A 138 -20.57 3.64 4.87
CA ILE A 138 -20.30 2.61 3.85
C ILE A 138 -19.36 1.53 4.37
N PHE A 139 -18.21 1.91 4.95
CA PHE A 139 -17.26 0.93 5.49
C PHE A 139 -17.87 0.10 6.62
N LEU A 140 -18.59 0.75 7.54
CA LEU A 140 -19.25 0.06 8.66
C LEU A 140 -20.36 -0.88 8.19
N ALA A 141 -21.07 -0.55 7.10
CA ALA A 141 -22.12 -1.39 6.53
C ALA A 141 -21.57 -2.64 5.82
N ALA A 142 -20.31 -2.62 5.41
CA ALA A 142 -19.62 -3.76 4.81
C ALA A 142 -19.01 -4.72 5.85
N MET A 143 -18.91 -4.32 7.13
CA MET A 143 -18.32 -5.14 8.18
C MET A 143 -19.16 -6.37 8.53
N SER A 144 -18.49 -7.46 8.88
CA SER A 144 -19.14 -8.59 9.54
C SER A 144 -19.73 -8.17 10.90
N THR A 145 -20.70 -8.95 11.40
CA THR A 145 -21.29 -8.68 12.72
C THR A 145 -20.24 -8.65 13.84
N LYS A 146 -19.19 -9.47 13.74
CA LYS A 146 -18.10 -9.54 14.72
C LYS A 146 -17.24 -8.28 14.69
N GLU A 147 -16.90 -7.78 13.52
CA GLU A 147 -16.10 -6.56 13.34
C GLU A 147 -16.87 -5.32 13.78
N LEU A 148 -18.14 -5.19 13.38
CA LEU A 148 -18.99 -4.09 13.81
C LEU A 148 -19.17 -4.08 15.34
N ASN A 149 -19.32 -5.26 15.96
CA ASN A 149 -19.37 -5.37 17.42
C ASN A 149 -18.07 -4.89 18.09
N ARG A 150 -16.91 -5.18 17.48
CA ARG A 150 -15.62 -4.70 17.97
C ARG A 150 -15.53 -3.18 17.85
N TYR A 151 -15.88 -2.62 16.69
CA TYR A 151 -15.90 -1.19 16.45
C TYR A 151 -16.77 -0.44 17.47
N LEU A 152 -18.02 -0.89 17.69
CA LEU A 152 -18.97 -0.26 18.62
C LEU A 152 -18.56 -0.38 20.10
N LYS A 153 -17.68 -1.32 20.45
CA LYS A 153 -17.09 -1.41 21.80
C LYS A 153 -15.94 -0.42 22.00
N THR A 154 -15.25 -0.05 20.92
CA THR A 154 -14.07 0.82 20.96
C THR A 154 -14.39 2.29 20.73
N VAL A 155 -15.44 2.61 19.96
CA VAL A 155 -15.76 3.98 19.57
C VAL A 155 -16.78 4.61 20.52
N THR A 156 -16.61 5.90 20.81
CA THR A 156 -17.62 6.73 21.47
C THR A 156 -18.40 7.49 20.41
N LEU A 157 -19.71 7.25 20.31
CA LEU A 157 -20.61 7.97 19.40
C LEU A 157 -20.92 9.36 19.96
N LYS A 158 -20.05 10.33 19.67
CA LYS A 158 -20.24 11.73 20.11
C LYS A 158 -21.34 12.40 19.28
N PRO A 159 -22.27 13.14 19.89
CA PRO A 159 -23.23 13.97 19.16
C PRO A 159 -22.51 15.21 18.61
N LEU A 160 -22.13 15.20 17.33
CA LEU A 160 -21.47 16.34 16.69
C LEU A 160 -22.48 17.39 16.22
N THR A 161 -23.69 16.94 15.87
CA THR A 161 -24.85 17.74 15.52
C THR A 161 -26.11 17.13 16.15
N ALA A 162 -27.27 17.78 15.98
CA ALA A 162 -28.55 17.23 16.44
C ALA A 162 -29.00 15.98 15.65
N GLN A 163 -28.39 15.73 14.49
CA GLN A 163 -28.74 14.66 13.56
C GLN A 163 -27.80 13.46 13.71
N THR A 164 -26.67 13.63 14.40
CA THR A 164 -25.72 12.55 14.62
C THR A 164 -26.36 11.34 15.31
N ILE A 165 -26.22 10.16 14.71
CA ILE A 165 -26.69 8.91 15.32
C ILE A 165 -25.81 8.54 16.52
N THR A 166 -26.39 8.57 17.72
CA THR A 166 -25.68 8.32 18.99
C THR A 166 -26.04 6.99 19.66
N ARG A 167 -27.03 6.26 19.13
CA ARG A 167 -27.47 4.96 19.68
C ARG A 167 -26.97 3.81 18.82
N ASN A 168 -26.30 2.84 19.45
CA ASN A 168 -25.78 1.64 18.77
C ASN A 168 -26.85 0.89 17.96
N GLN A 169 -28.08 0.79 18.48
CA GLN A 169 -29.17 0.12 17.78
C GLN A 169 -29.61 0.91 16.54
N ALA A 170 -29.79 2.22 16.66
CA ALA A 170 -30.15 3.08 15.54
C ALA A 170 -29.07 3.07 14.43
N LEU A 171 -27.79 3.07 14.83
CA LEU A 171 -26.69 2.96 13.88
C LEU A 171 -26.72 1.61 13.15
N ARG A 172 -26.99 0.50 13.84
CA ARG A 172 -27.13 -0.81 13.17
C ARG A 172 -28.29 -0.85 12.19
N GLU A 173 -29.42 -0.23 12.53
CA GLU A 173 -30.57 -0.15 11.65
C GLU A 173 -30.26 0.66 10.40
N GLU A 174 -29.57 1.79 10.55
CA GLU A 174 -29.07 2.61 9.44
C GLU A 174 -28.10 1.84 8.54
N LEU A 175 -27.11 1.15 9.13
CA LEU A 175 -26.13 0.36 8.37
C LEU A 175 -26.77 -0.79 7.59
N ARG A 176 -27.85 -1.40 8.11
CA ARG A 176 -28.64 -2.40 7.36
C ARG A 176 -29.33 -1.80 6.14
N LYS A 177 -29.86 -0.59 6.25
CA LYS A 177 -30.45 0.13 5.10
C LYS A 177 -29.37 0.41 4.06
N ILE A 178 -28.24 0.97 4.49
CA ILE A 178 -27.09 1.26 3.61
C ILE A 178 -26.61 0.00 2.89
N SER A 179 -26.52 -1.14 3.60
CA SER A 179 -26.13 -2.42 3.00
C SER A 179 -27.09 -2.87 1.90
N LYS A 180 -28.40 -2.60 2.05
CA LYS A 180 -29.44 -2.90 1.07
C LYS A 180 -29.48 -1.91 -0.09
N ASP A 181 -29.35 -0.62 0.20
CA ASP A 181 -29.53 0.48 -0.75
C ASP A 181 -28.28 0.72 -1.60
N GLY A 182 -27.11 0.28 -1.13
CA GLY A 182 -25.85 0.36 -1.86
C GLY A 182 -25.15 1.72 -1.78
N PHE A 183 -25.73 2.69 -1.07
CA PHE A 183 -25.12 4.00 -0.82
C PHE A 183 -25.44 4.48 0.61
N ALA A 184 -24.69 5.47 1.09
CA ALA A 184 -24.91 6.11 2.38
C ALA A 184 -25.05 7.61 2.23
N ILE A 185 -25.88 8.21 3.07
CA ILE A 185 -26.04 9.66 3.16
C ILE A 185 -25.59 10.10 4.55
N ASP A 186 -24.69 11.07 4.63
CA ASP A 186 -24.52 11.92 5.80
C ASP A 186 -25.52 13.08 5.67
N ASN A 187 -26.54 13.11 6.53
CA ASN A 187 -27.57 14.14 6.53
C ASN A 187 -27.34 15.13 7.66
N ARG A 188 -26.24 15.88 7.56
CA ARG A 188 -25.81 16.86 8.57
C ARG A 188 -25.43 16.22 9.90
N GLU A 189 -24.82 15.04 9.87
CA GLU A 189 -24.40 14.30 11.07
C GLU A 189 -23.00 14.68 11.52
N LEU A 190 -22.08 14.99 10.60
CA LEU A 190 -20.75 15.50 10.91
C LEU A 190 -20.75 17.02 11.13
N ASP A 191 -21.45 17.76 10.25
CA ASP A 191 -21.54 19.22 10.24
C ASP A 191 -22.95 19.66 9.83
N ASP A 192 -23.53 20.63 10.54
CA ASP A 192 -24.90 21.11 10.32
C ASP A 192 -25.15 21.72 8.93
N ASN A 193 -24.10 22.08 8.20
CA ASN A 193 -24.21 22.73 6.90
C ASN A 193 -23.89 21.80 5.73
N ILE A 194 -23.51 20.55 6.00
CA ILE A 194 -22.98 19.64 5.00
C ILE A 194 -23.90 18.42 4.88
N ARG A 195 -24.19 18.04 3.62
CA ARG A 195 -24.70 16.71 3.30
C ARG A 195 -23.72 16.02 2.38
N CYS A 196 -23.53 14.73 2.57
CA CYS A 196 -22.70 13.94 1.69
C CYS A 196 -23.43 12.69 1.24
N LEU A 197 -23.19 12.29 0.00
CA LEU A 197 -23.57 11.00 -0.55
C LEU A 197 -22.30 10.20 -0.79
N SER A 198 -22.30 8.92 -0.46
CA SER A 198 -21.18 8.03 -0.73
C SER A 198 -21.66 6.68 -1.23
N SER A 199 -20.93 6.15 -2.20
CA SER A 199 -21.11 4.81 -2.75
C SER A 199 -19.83 4.01 -2.55
N PRO A 200 -19.89 2.70 -2.25
CA PRO A 200 -18.69 1.88 -2.11
C PRO A 200 -18.05 1.67 -3.48
N ILE A 201 -16.74 1.86 -3.55
CA ILE A 201 -15.94 1.28 -4.64
C ILE A 201 -15.75 -0.18 -4.29
N ARG A 202 -16.57 -1.04 -4.92
CA ARG A 202 -16.47 -2.50 -4.80
C ARG A 202 -15.79 -3.05 -6.04
N ASP A 203 -14.92 -4.01 -5.78
CA ASP A 203 -14.13 -4.82 -6.72
C ASP A 203 -14.90 -5.20 -8.01
N GLU A 204 -16.20 -5.56 -7.97
CA GLU A 204 -16.91 -6.02 -9.19
C GLU A 204 -17.36 -4.92 -10.17
N THR A 205 -17.96 -3.82 -9.71
CA THR A 205 -18.43 -2.76 -10.62
C THR A 205 -17.25 -2.01 -11.21
N ALA A 206 -16.25 -1.73 -10.38
CA ALA A 206 -14.98 -1.15 -10.83
C ALA A 206 -14.30 -2.07 -11.85
N LEU A 207 -14.34 -3.39 -11.67
CA LEU A 207 -13.84 -4.34 -12.64
C LEU A 207 -14.62 -4.27 -13.97
N ARG A 208 -15.96 -4.22 -13.95
CA ARG A 208 -16.78 -4.12 -15.18
C ARG A 208 -16.58 -2.80 -15.92
N GLU A 209 -16.45 -1.70 -15.20
CA GLU A 209 -16.15 -0.38 -15.76
C GLU A 209 -14.73 -0.33 -16.32
N THR A 210 -13.75 -0.89 -15.60
CA THR A 210 -12.35 -0.98 -16.05
C THR A 210 -12.22 -1.85 -17.30
N TYR A 211 -12.88 -3.00 -17.33
CA TYR A 211 -12.96 -3.86 -18.52
C TYR A 211 -13.53 -3.08 -19.70
N SER A 212 -14.68 -2.42 -19.52
CA SER A 212 -15.35 -1.68 -20.59
C SER A 212 -14.50 -0.50 -21.09
N ALA A 213 -13.80 0.20 -20.19
CA ALA A 213 -12.89 1.28 -20.52
C ALA A 213 -11.62 0.80 -21.24
N MET A 214 -11.04 -0.34 -20.83
CA MET A 214 -9.88 -0.95 -21.49
C MET A 214 -10.21 -1.34 -22.93
N VAL A 215 -11.32 -2.06 -23.15
CA VAL A 215 -11.74 -2.49 -24.48
C VAL A 215 -11.94 -1.29 -25.41
N ARG A 216 -12.67 -0.26 -24.96
CA ARG A 216 -12.88 0.97 -25.75
C ARG A 216 -11.58 1.69 -26.10
N LYS A 217 -10.60 1.73 -25.18
CA LYS A 217 -9.29 2.36 -25.45
C LYS A 217 -8.49 1.58 -26.47
N VAL A 218 -8.48 0.24 -26.40
CA VAL A 218 -7.80 -0.60 -27.39
C VAL A 218 -8.44 -0.44 -28.77
N GLU A 219 -9.76 -0.50 -28.86
CA GLU A 219 -10.50 -0.30 -30.12
C GLU A 219 -10.27 1.08 -30.73
N ALA A 220 -10.17 2.13 -29.91
CA ALA A 220 -9.88 3.48 -30.38
C ALA A 220 -8.41 3.67 -30.83
N PHE A 221 -7.48 2.93 -30.22
CA PHE A 221 -6.05 3.01 -30.53
C PHE A 221 -5.67 2.19 -31.77
N ASP A 222 -6.19 0.96 -31.87
CA ASP A 222 -6.01 0.08 -33.02
C ASP A 222 -7.34 -0.64 -33.36
N PRO A 223 -8.11 -0.11 -34.33
CA PRO A 223 -9.36 -0.71 -34.76
C PRO A 223 -9.21 -2.10 -35.39
N ALA A 224 -8.00 -2.51 -35.78
CA ALA A 224 -7.71 -3.83 -36.34
C ALA A 224 -7.33 -4.87 -35.28
N ALA A 225 -7.18 -4.47 -34.01
CA ALA A 225 -6.79 -5.36 -32.92
C ALA A 225 -7.86 -6.44 -32.66
N GLN A 226 -7.45 -7.71 -32.64
CA GLN A 226 -8.32 -8.82 -32.26
C GLN A 226 -8.16 -9.14 -30.76
N LEU A 227 -9.16 -8.77 -29.96
CA LEU A 227 -9.20 -9.05 -28.52
C LEU A 227 -9.80 -10.44 -28.27
N ALA A 228 -8.99 -11.37 -27.78
CA ALA A 228 -9.48 -12.67 -27.32
C ALA A 228 -10.20 -12.59 -25.95
N GLY A 229 -9.87 -11.58 -25.13
CA GLY A 229 -10.42 -11.36 -23.80
C GLY A 229 -9.49 -10.51 -22.95
N VAL A 230 -9.79 -10.40 -21.65
CA VAL A 230 -8.94 -9.73 -20.66
C VAL A 230 -8.62 -10.74 -19.56
N LEU A 231 -7.36 -10.80 -19.13
CA LEU A 231 -6.91 -11.65 -18.04
C LEU A 231 -7.18 -10.94 -16.71
N LEU A 232 -7.97 -11.58 -15.84
CA LEU A 232 -8.16 -11.13 -14.45
C LEU A 232 -7.19 -11.90 -13.55
N GLN A 233 -6.32 -11.18 -12.88
CA GLN A 233 -5.39 -11.74 -11.90
C GLN A 233 -5.68 -11.17 -10.53
N GLU A 234 -5.60 -12.02 -9.51
CA GLU A 234 -5.71 -11.60 -8.12
C GLU A 234 -4.55 -10.66 -7.79
N MET A 235 -4.85 -9.52 -7.19
CA MET A 235 -3.83 -8.64 -6.66
C MET A 235 -3.28 -9.26 -5.38
N ILE A 236 -2.03 -9.70 -5.43
CA ILE A 236 -1.37 -10.33 -4.28
C ILE A 236 -1.26 -9.29 -3.15
N PRO A 237 -1.63 -9.64 -1.90
CA PRO A 237 -1.59 -8.71 -0.80
C PRO A 237 -0.17 -8.18 -0.54
N LEU A 238 -0.09 -6.92 -0.10
CA LEU A 238 1.16 -6.17 0.06
C LEU A 238 2.04 -6.63 1.25
N ASP A 239 1.64 -7.69 1.96
CA ASP A 239 2.29 -8.18 3.18
C ASP A 239 3.37 -9.27 2.93
N GLY A 240 3.86 -9.36 1.70
CA GLY A 240 5.00 -10.19 1.33
C GLY A 240 6.27 -9.38 1.02
N VAL A 241 7.41 -10.07 1.01
CA VAL A 241 8.70 -9.49 0.57
C VAL A 241 8.89 -9.81 -0.91
N GLU A 242 9.06 -8.78 -1.73
CA GLU A 242 9.40 -8.94 -3.15
C GLU A 242 10.82 -9.45 -3.31
N THR A 243 11.00 -10.47 -4.13
CA THR A 243 12.26 -11.10 -4.52
C THR A 243 12.27 -11.33 -6.03
N ILE A 244 13.42 -11.66 -6.58
CA ILE A 244 13.58 -12.00 -8.00
C ILE A 244 14.31 -13.34 -8.07
N ILE A 245 13.79 -14.28 -8.87
CA ILE A 245 14.52 -15.49 -9.24
C ILE A 245 14.67 -15.49 -10.77
N GLY A 246 15.89 -15.62 -11.25
CA GLY A 246 16.19 -15.72 -12.67
C GLY A 246 16.99 -16.97 -13.05
N ILE A 247 16.96 -17.32 -14.33
CA ILE A 247 17.88 -18.25 -14.97
C ILE A 247 18.71 -17.47 -15.98
N LEU A 248 20.03 -17.59 -15.88
CA LEU A 248 20.98 -17.15 -16.91
C LEU A 248 21.56 -18.40 -17.57
N ALA A 249 21.18 -18.65 -18.83
CA ALA A 249 21.82 -19.67 -19.64
C ALA A 249 22.91 -19.03 -20.51
N ASP A 250 24.08 -19.65 -20.54
CA ASP A 250 25.19 -19.31 -21.43
C ASP A 250 25.49 -20.55 -22.29
N SER A 251 25.88 -20.36 -23.55
CA SER A 251 26.17 -21.49 -24.45
C SER A 251 27.38 -22.31 -24.03
N ASP A 252 28.29 -21.72 -23.25
CA ASP A 252 29.57 -22.32 -22.86
C ASP A 252 29.57 -22.87 -21.41
N PHE A 253 28.51 -22.60 -20.63
CA PHE A 253 28.44 -22.96 -19.21
C PHE A 253 27.08 -23.58 -18.82
N ASP A 254 27.08 -24.35 -17.73
CA ASP A 254 25.83 -24.80 -17.12
C ASP A 254 24.98 -23.60 -16.69
N PRO A 255 23.64 -23.66 -16.88
CA PRO A 255 22.78 -22.54 -16.57
C PRO A 255 22.84 -22.20 -15.08
N ALA A 256 22.84 -20.92 -14.75
CA ALA A 256 22.90 -20.43 -13.38
C ALA A 256 21.55 -19.91 -12.93
N VAL A 257 21.23 -20.15 -11.65
CA VAL A 257 20.10 -19.52 -10.96
C VAL A 257 20.60 -18.27 -10.26
N VAL A 258 19.90 -17.16 -10.48
CA VAL A 258 20.14 -15.88 -9.82
C VAL A 258 19.00 -15.63 -8.83
N PHE A 259 19.34 -15.15 -7.64
CA PHE A 259 18.37 -14.74 -6.63
C PHE A 259 18.71 -13.36 -6.07
N ASP A 260 17.73 -12.45 -6.06
CA ASP A 260 17.86 -11.06 -5.60
C ASP A 260 16.64 -10.64 -4.76
N LEU A 261 16.76 -9.55 -4.00
CA LEU A 261 15.65 -8.85 -3.38
C LEU A 261 15.01 -7.88 -4.37
N GLY A 262 13.70 -7.97 -4.54
CA GLY A 262 12.91 -7.17 -5.47
C GLY A 262 12.53 -5.78 -4.94
N GLY A 263 11.76 -5.05 -5.75
CA GLY A 263 11.25 -3.72 -5.41
C GLY A 263 12.33 -2.63 -5.37
N ILE A 264 12.20 -1.67 -4.44
CA ILE A 264 13.14 -0.53 -4.31
C ILE A 264 14.58 -0.94 -3.95
N PHE A 265 14.80 -2.20 -3.56
CA PHE A 265 16.10 -2.68 -3.07
C PHE A 265 17.05 -3.11 -4.19
N VAL A 266 16.53 -3.49 -5.37
CA VAL A 266 17.33 -3.85 -6.55
C VAL A 266 18.25 -2.69 -6.95
N GLU A 267 17.70 -1.48 -7.05
CA GLU A 267 18.44 -0.28 -7.46
C GLU A 267 19.37 0.25 -6.37
N LEU A 268 18.99 0.10 -5.09
CA LEU A 268 19.70 0.69 -3.95
C LEU A 268 20.87 -0.17 -3.45
N LEU A 269 20.73 -1.51 -3.49
CA LEU A 269 21.69 -2.43 -2.87
C LEU A 269 22.44 -3.32 -3.87
N LYS A 270 21.87 -3.59 -5.07
CA LYS A 270 22.41 -4.54 -6.06
C LYS A 270 22.85 -5.85 -5.39
N ASP A 271 21.94 -6.46 -4.65
CA ASP A 271 22.22 -7.52 -3.68
C ASP A 271 21.74 -8.87 -4.23
N SER A 272 22.51 -9.45 -5.16
CA SER A 272 22.19 -10.73 -5.78
C SER A 272 23.17 -11.84 -5.38
N THR A 273 22.65 -13.07 -5.40
CA THR A 273 23.41 -14.30 -5.27
C THR A 273 23.22 -15.17 -6.50
N LEU A 274 24.22 -15.98 -6.85
CA LEU A 274 24.22 -16.82 -8.04
C LEU A 274 24.73 -18.21 -7.69
N GLN A 275 24.08 -19.24 -8.24
CA GLN A 275 24.47 -20.64 -8.08
C GLN A 275 24.27 -21.40 -9.40
N LEU A 276 25.24 -22.24 -9.77
CA LEU A 276 25.11 -23.12 -10.93
C LEU A 276 24.00 -24.16 -10.71
N SER A 277 23.23 -24.46 -11.76
CA SER A 277 22.22 -25.50 -11.74
C SER A 277 22.84 -26.91 -11.86
N PRO A 278 22.28 -27.94 -11.20
CA PRO A 278 21.10 -27.93 -10.33
C PRO A 278 21.42 -27.40 -8.93
N VAL A 279 20.49 -26.63 -8.38
CA VAL A 279 20.58 -26.08 -7.02
C VAL A 279 19.91 -27.02 -6.03
N ASN A 280 20.63 -27.48 -5.02
CA ASN A 280 20.05 -28.27 -3.93
C ASN A 280 19.49 -27.38 -2.79
N ARG A 281 18.76 -27.96 -1.84
CA ARG A 281 18.11 -27.20 -0.74
C ARG A 281 19.10 -26.44 0.14
N GLU A 282 20.28 -27.01 0.41
CA GLU A 282 21.30 -26.35 1.25
C GLU A 282 21.92 -25.16 0.52
N GLU A 283 22.17 -25.30 -0.78
CA GLU A 283 22.65 -24.20 -1.64
C GLU A 283 21.61 -23.09 -1.76
N ALA A 284 20.34 -23.42 -1.98
CA ALA A 284 19.26 -22.45 -2.03
C ALA A 284 19.10 -21.71 -0.68
N ARG A 285 19.23 -22.39 0.47
CA ARG A 285 19.26 -21.73 1.77
C ARG A 285 20.45 -20.76 1.89
N ARG A 286 21.62 -21.18 1.41
CA ARG A 286 22.82 -20.33 1.43
C ARG A 286 22.62 -19.07 0.59
N MET A 287 22.10 -19.20 -0.64
CA MET A 287 21.77 -18.06 -1.51
C MET A 287 20.87 -17.03 -0.78
N ILE A 288 19.85 -17.50 -0.05
CA ILE A 288 18.93 -16.61 0.68
C ILE A 288 19.63 -15.90 1.86
N VAL A 289 20.45 -16.61 2.63
CA VAL A 289 21.11 -16.08 3.83
C VAL A 289 22.27 -15.14 3.48
N GLU A 290 22.92 -15.34 2.33
CA GLU A 290 24.04 -14.52 1.86
C GLU A 290 23.61 -13.12 1.39
N LEU A 291 22.31 -12.91 1.15
CA LEU A 291 21.77 -11.58 0.88
C LEU A 291 22.04 -10.64 2.06
N LYS A 292 22.62 -9.47 1.79
CA LYS A 292 22.78 -8.40 2.79
C LYS A 292 21.42 -7.98 3.37
N GLY A 293 20.36 -8.07 2.57
CA GLY A 293 18.98 -7.77 2.97
C GLY A 293 18.20 -8.95 3.58
N TYR A 294 18.82 -10.11 3.87
CA TYR A 294 18.17 -11.31 4.42
C TYR A 294 17.24 -11.03 5.62
N ARG A 295 17.56 -10.02 6.44
CA ARG A 295 16.74 -9.62 7.59
C ARG A 295 15.30 -9.22 7.25
N LEU A 296 15.03 -8.83 6.00
CA LEU A 296 13.67 -8.55 5.54
C LEU A 296 12.84 -9.84 5.46
N LEU A 297 13.46 -10.96 5.08
CA LEU A 297 12.85 -12.28 5.02
C LEU A 297 12.76 -12.94 6.42
N ASP A 298 13.77 -12.74 7.27
CA ASP A 298 13.81 -13.29 8.64
C ASP A 298 12.98 -12.49 9.67
N GLY A 299 12.23 -11.49 9.22
CA GLY A 299 11.39 -10.63 10.06
C GLY A 299 12.13 -9.39 10.57
N PHE A 300 11.58 -8.21 10.26
CA PHE A 300 12.15 -6.91 10.64
C PHE A 300 11.07 -5.98 11.20
N ARG A 301 11.35 -5.33 12.34
CA ARG A 301 10.48 -4.29 12.95
C ARG A 301 9.02 -4.70 13.24
N GLY A 302 8.78 -5.97 13.56
CA GLY A 302 7.44 -6.47 13.92
C GLY A 302 6.69 -7.13 12.78
N GLU A 303 7.26 -7.13 11.57
CA GLU A 303 6.80 -7.98 10.48
C GLU A 303 7.11 -9.46 10.78
N PRO A 304 6.17 -10.36 10.46
CA PRO A 304 6.38 -11.79 10.64
C PRO A 304 7.51 -12.30 9.74
N ARG A 305 8.12 -13.42 10.13
CA ARG A 305 9.02 -14.17 9.25
C ARG A 305 8.27 -14.57 7.98
N THR A 306 8.94 -14.49 6.84
CA THR A 306 8.40 -15.00 5.57
C THR A 306 8.61 -16.51 5.45
N ASP A 307 7.94 -17.13 4.48
CA ASP A 307 8.03 -18.56 4.22
C ASP A 307 9.32 -18.95 3.49
N ILE A 308 10.42 -19.01 4.26
CA ILE A 308 11.75 -19.36 3.75
C ILE A 308 11.76 -20.77 3.14
N ASP A 309 11.01 -21.71 3.69
CA ASP A 309 11.01 -23.09 3.21
C ASP A 309 10.33 -23.22 1.84
N ALA A 310 9.27 -22.45 1.61
CA ALA A 310 8.65 -22.31 0.30
C ALA A 310 9.58 -21.61 -0.70
N LEU A 311 10.26 -20.54 -0.29
CA LEU A 311 11.25 -19.86 -1.13
C LEU A 311 12.42 -20.77 -1.55
N VAL A 312 12.97 -21.54 -0.60
CA VAL A 312 14.00 -22.58 -0.89
C VAL A 312 13.47 -23.57 -1.93
N THR A 313 12.21 -23.99 -1.78
CA THR A 313 11.59 -24.94 -2.70
C THR A 313 11.46 -24.34 -4.11
N ALA A 314 11.08 -23.05 -4.22
CA ALA A 314 10.99 -22.35 -5.49
C ALA A 314 12.35 -22.23 -6.19
N ILE A 315 13.42 -21.81 -5.47
CA ILE A 315 14.78 -21.72 -6.04
C ILE A 315 15.25 -23.09 -6.57
N VAL A 316 15.04 -24.16 -5.80
CA VAL A 316 15.40 -25.53 -6.23
C VAL A 316 14.62 -25.95 -7.47
N GLN A 317 13.32 -25.65 -7.53
CA GLN A 317 12.49 -25.97 -8.68
C GLN A 317 12.89 -25.18 -9.94
N VAL A 318 13.23 -23.90 -9.80
CA VAL A 318 13.76 -23.09 -10.91
C VAL A 318 15.11 -23.63 -11.38
N GLY A 319 15.99 -24.05 -10.45
CA GLY A 319 17.23 -24.75 -10.80
C GLY A 319 16.98 -26.02 -11.59
N GLN A 320 16.09 -26.89 -11.12
CA GLN A 320 15.72 -28.11 -11.83
C GLN A 320 15.14 -27.82 -13.23
N LEU A 321 14.33 -26.77 -13.36
CA LEU A 321 13.78 -26.33 -14.63
C LEU A 321 14.89 -25.85 -15.59
N ALA A 322 15.85 -25.07 -15.10
CA ALA A 322 17.01 -24.65 -15.89
C ALA A 322 17.79 -25.85 -16.45
N GLN A 323 17.96 -26.91 -15.66
CA GLN A 323 18.66 -28.12 -16.08
C GLN A 323 17.85 -28.93 -17.11
N ASN A 324 16.57 -29.16 -16.82
CA ASN A 324 15.70 -30.02 -17.64
C ASN A 324 15.44 -29.44 -19.03
N PHE A 325 15.49 -28.11 -19.17
CA PHE A 325 15.25 -27.39 -20.41
C PHE A 325 16.50 -26.66 -20.91
N SER A 326 17.68 -27.12 -20.52
CA SER A 326 18.95 -26.58 -21.01
C SER A 326 19.01 -26.65 -22.54
N GLY A 327 19.39 -25.53 -23.17
CA GLY A 327 19.38 -25.35 -24.63
C GLY A 327 18.04 -24.99 -25.27
N LEU A 328 16.95 -24.98 -24.50
CA LEU A 328 15.62 -24.49 -24.95
C LEU A 328 15.24 -23.15 -24.29
N ILE A 329 15.65 -22.93 -23.04
CA ILE A 329 15.42 -21.68 -22.32
C ILE A 329 16.72 -20.87 -22.33
N ALA A 330 16.69 -19.69 -22.95
CA ALA A 330 17.82 -18.76 -22.95
C ALA A 330 17.86 -17.92 -21.67
N ALA A 331 16.70 -17.49 -21.19
CA ALA A 331 16.56 -16.78 -19.93
C ALA A 331 15.18 -17.03 -19.32
N LEU A 332 15.10 -16.95 -17.99
CA LEU A 332 13.85 -16.91 -17.25
C LEU A 332 13.97 -15.84 -16.19
N ASP A 333 12.94 -15.03 -16.01
CA ASP A 333 12.88 -14.01 -14.96
C ASP A 333 11.52 -14.07 -14.26
N ILE A 334 11.53 -14.38 -12.97
CA ILE A 334 10.36 -14.26 -12.09
C ILE A 334 10.50 -12.97 -11.30
N ASN A 335 9.78 -11.93 -11.72
CA ASN A 335 9.95 -10.60 -11.18
C ASN A 335 8.62 -9.80 -11.15
N PRO A 336 7.97 -9.62 -9.99
CA PRO A 336 8.40 -10.07 -8.66
C PRO A 336 7.95 -11.50 -8.32
N LEU A 337 8.80 -12.21 -7.58
CA LEU A 337 8.39 -13.34 -6.74
C LEU A 337 8.13 -12.83 -5.31
N ILE A 338 6.89 -12.92 -4.85
CA ILE A 338 6.46 -12.43 -3.55
C ILE A 338 6.54 -13.57 -2.52
N VAL A 339 7.29 -13.36 -1.45
CA VAL A 339 7.43 -14.32 -0.34
C VAL A 339 6.48 -13.92 0.79
N LEU A 340 5.45 -14.72 1.03
CA LEU A 340 4.39 -14.45 2.00
C LEU A 340 4.82 -14.80 3.42
N PRO A 341 4.06 -14.43 4.47
CA PRO A 341 4.36 -14.84 5.84
C PRO A 341 4.49 -16.36 6.00
N ALA A 342 5.26 -16.80 6.99
CA ALA A 342 5.58 -18.21 7.20
C ALA A 342 4.32 -19.12 7.20
N GLY A 343 4.37 -20.18 6.38
CA GLY A 343 3.26 -21.12 6.18
C GLY A 343 2.29 -20.74 5.06
N GLN A 344 2.51 -19.61 4.38
CA GLN A 344 1.64 -19.14 3.28
C GLN A 344 2.29 -19.28 1.89
N GLY A 345 3.55 -19.67 1.80
CA GLY A 345 4.21 -19.96 0.52
C GLY A 345 4.83 -18.75 -0.20
N VAL A 346 5.00 -18.91 -1.52
CA VAL A 346 5.50 -17.88 -2.44
C VAL A 346 4.56 -17.75 -3.64
N VAL A 347 4.50 -16.56 -4.24
CA VAL A 347 3.68 -16.27 -5.41
C VAL A 347 4.50 -15.56 -6.48
N ALA A 348 4.56 -16.13 -7.68
CA ALA A 348 5.13 -15.47 -8.85
C ALA A 348 4.07 -14.51 -9.43
N ALA A 349 4.34 -13.20 -9.39
CA ALA A 349 3.42 -12.20 -9.90
C ALA A 349 3.56 -12.00 -11.41
N ASP A 350 4.78 -12.10 -11.92
CA ASP A 350 5.10 -12.07 -13.35
C ASP A 350 6.26 -13.03 -13.66
N ILE A 351 6.22 -13.62 -14.85
CA ILE A 351 7.24 -14.53 -15.34
C ILE A 351 7.48 -14.23 -16.82
N LEU A 352 8.73 -13.89 -17.16
CA LEU A 352 9.20 -13.81 -18.53
C LEU A 352 10.09 -15.04 -18.81
N ILE A 353 9.82 -15.73 -19.92
CA ILE A 353 10.67 -16.81 -20.40
C ILE A 353 11.10 -16.47 -21.83
N GLU A 354 12.41 -16.39 -22.04
CA GLU A 354 13.01 -16.29 -23.35
C GLU A 354 13.42 -17.67 -23.83
N MET A 355 12.83 -18.10 -24.94
CA MET A 355 13.18 -19.36 -25.59
C MET A 355 14.42 -19.16 -26.45
N SER A 356 15.35 -20.10 -26.42
CA SER A 356 16.47 -20.11 -27.37
C SER A 356 15.93 -20.17 -28.80
N PRO A 357 16.49 -19.40 -29.74
CA PRO A 357 16.13 -19.53 -31.15
C PRO A 357 16.36 -20.99 -31.54
N ALA A 358 15.34 -21.64 -32.10
CA ALA A 358 15.44 -23.04 -32.50
C ALA A 358 16.72 -23.22 -33.33
N ALA A 359 17.61 -24.11 -32.90
CA ALA A 359 18.68 -24.58 -33.76
C ALA A 359 18.00 -25.10 -35.02
N HIS A 360 18.14 -24.40 -36.14
CA HIS A 360 17.72 -24.93 -37.43
C HIS A 360 18.28 -26.35 -37.52
N PRO A 361 17.46 -27.38 -37.82
CA PRO A 361 18.04 -28.64 -38.20
C PRO A 361 18.88 -28.32 -39.44
N ALA A 362 20.20 -28.40 -39.28
CA ALA A 362 21.10 -28.34 -40.40
C ALA A 362 20.57 -29.38 -41.39
N ASN A 363 20.13 -28.92 -42.56
CA ASN A 363 19.85 -29.76 -43.71
C ASN A 363 21.06 -30.70 -43.88
N LYS A 364 20.94 -31.92 -43.38
CA LYS A 364 21.74 -33.03 -43.85
C LYS A 364 21.02 -33.50 -45.10
N PHE A 365 21.66 -33.17 -46.21
CA PHE A 365 21.41 -33.55 -47.60
C PHE A 365 20.52 -34.77 -47.83
#